data_AF-A0A918L0L6-F1
#
_entry.id   AF-A0A918L0L6-F1
#
_cell.length_a   1.000
_cell.length_b   1.000
_cell.length_c   1.000
_cell.angle_alpha   90.00
_cell.angle_beta   90.00
_cell.angle_gamma   90.00
#
_symmetry.space_group_name_H-M   'P 1'
#
loop_
_entity.id
_entity.type
_entity.pdbx_description
1 polymer ?
#
loop_
_entity_poly.entity_id
_entity_poly.type
_entity_poly.pdbx_seq_one_letter_code
_entity_poly.pdbx_strand_id
1 'polypeptide(L)' 'MAGHSVLTSFEPGESWFWDVETETFFEGPQLSPPTSRPESQPGPKDKVPTDRRRHLH' A
#
# COMPACT_ATOMS: atom_id res chain seq x y z
N MET A 1 -3.52 13.35 -14.03
CA MET A 1 -2.89 12.54 -12.96
C MET A 1 -3.07 13.31 -11.67
N ALA A 2 -3.50 12.67 -10.58
CA ALA A 2 -3.50 13.35 -9.28
C ALA A 2 -2.04 13.75 -8.96
N GLY A 3 -1.81 14.91 -8.34
CA GLY A 3 -0.48 15.51 -8.12
C GLY A 3 0.40 14.77 -7.11
N HIS A 4 0.44 13.45 -7.17
CA HIS A 4 1.24 12.56 -6.34
C HIS A 4 2.22 11.79 -7.25
N SER A 5 3.35 12.42 -7.58
CA SER A 5 4.43 11.82 -8.39
C SER A 5 5.31 10.85 -7.58
N VAL A 6 5.28 10.97 -6.25
CA VAL A 6 6.13 10.18 -5.36
C VAL A 6 5.45 8.87 -4.97
N LEU A 7 6.17 7.76 -5.17
CA LEU A 7 5.78 6.40 -4.85
C LEU A 7 6.76 5.77 -3.86
N THR A 8 6.27 4.85 -3.04
CA THR A 8 7.09 3.99 -2.17
C THR A 8 6.28 2.73 -1.81
N SER A 9 6.95 1.78 -1.17
CA SER A 9 6.37 0.60 -0.57
C SER A 9 6.05 0.83 0.92
N PHE A 10 5.16 0.01 1.49
CA PHE A 10 4.82 0.03 2.93
C PHE A 10 5.53 -1.09 3.70
N GLU A 11 6.54 -1.73 3.12
CA GLU A 11 7.26 -2.80 3.79
C GLU A 11 8.14 -2.25 4.94
N PRO A 12 8.13 -2.90 6.11
CA PRO A 12 8.94 -2.48 7.25
C PRO A 12 10.43 -2.45 6.92
N GLY A 13 11.10 -1.35 7.31
CA GLY A 13 12.55 -1.18 7.13
C GLY A 13 12.94 -0.52 5.82
N GLU A 14 11.98 -0.24 4.94
CA GLU A 14 12.23 0.55 3.74
C GLU A 14 12.09 2.06 4.03
N SER A 15 13.02 2.84 3.49
CA SER A 15 13.05 4.31 3.58
C SER A 15 13.19 4.96 2.20
N TRP A 16 12.95 4.21 1.14
CA TRP A 16 13.14 4.67 -0.22
C TRP A 16 11.88 5.30 -0.81
N PHE A 17 12.08 6.25 -1.71
CA PHE A 17 11.02 6.92 -2.46
C PHE A 17 11.44 7.08 -3.92
N TRP A 18 10.46 7.00 -4.82
CA TRP A 18 10.62 7.12 -6.26
C TRP A 18 9.72 8.22 -6.80
N ASP A 19 10.29 9.23 -7.46
CA ASP A 19 9.52 10.23 -8.19
C ASP A 19 9.38 9.80 -9.66
N VAL A 20 8.15 9.53 -10.10
CA VAL A 20 7.88 9.05 -11.47
C VAL A 20 7.99 10.11 -12.55
N GLU A 21 7.99 11.39 -12.18
CA GLU A 21 8.08 12.50 -13.13
C GLU A 21 9.53 12.76 -13.53
N THR A 22 10.43 12.64 -12.55
CA THR A 22 11.87 12.87 -12.71
C THR A 22 12.66 11.57 -12.90
N GLU A 23 12.04 10.42 -12.67
CA GLU A 23 12.69 9.10 -12.66
C GLU A 23 13.87 9.03 -11.70
N THR A 24 13.70 9.56 -10.49
CA THR A 24 14.75 9.62 -9.47
C THR A 24 14.37 8.94 -8.16
N PHE A 25 15.40 8.46 -7.48
CA PHE A 25 15.32 7.85 -6.15
C PHE A 25 15.79 8.84 -5.08
N PHE A 26 15.13 8.82 -3.92
CA PHE A 26 15.59 9.52 -2.73
C PHE A 26 15.20 8.76 -1.45
N GLU A 27 15.92 9.04 -0.36
CA GLU A 27 15.56 8.55 0.97
C GLU A 27 14.56 9.47 1.64
N GLY A 28 13.69 8.92 2.48
CA GLY A 28 12.70 9.67 3.25
C GLY A 28 12.35 8.99 4.57
N PRO A 29 11.32 9.50 5.28
CA PRO A 29 10.96 8.98 6.59
C PRO A 29 10.44 7.54 6.49
N GLN A 30 10.67 6.75 7.54
CA GLN A 30 10.04 5.45 7.67
C GLN A 30 8.52 5.63 7.76
N LEU A 31 7.78 4.93 6.91
CA LEU A 31 6.33 4.95 6.96
C LEU A 31 5.81 4.18 8.16
N SER A 32 4.70 4.66 8.72
CA SER A 32 3.95 3.88 9.69
C SER A 32 3.53 2.56 9.04
N PRO A 33 3.67 1.42 9.75
CA PRO A 33 3.21 0.15 9.23
C PRO A 33 1.70 0.21 8.91
N PRO A 34 1.20 -0.61 7.97
CA PRO A 34 -0.23 -0.70 7.74
C PRO A 34 -0.92 -1.27 8.99
N THR A 35 -1.48 -0.38 9.83
CA THR A 35 -2.12 -0.75 11.10
C THR A 35 -3.60 -1.11 10.96
N SER A 36 -4.20 -0.87 9.79
CA SER A 36 -5.63 -1.10 9.55
C SER A 36 -5.85 -2.15 8.48
N ARG A 37 -6.50 -3.25 8.87
CA ARG A 37 -7.01 -4.31 7.97
C ARG A 37 -8.43 -4.71 8.39
N PRO A 38 -9.46 -3.89 8.07
CA PRO A 38 -10.82 -4.17 8.52
C PRO A 38 -11.38 -5.46 7.92
N GLU A 39 -11.83 -6.40 8.75
CA GLU A 39 -12.44 -7.65 8.28
C GLU A 39 -13.73 -7.44 7.45
N SER A 40 -14.39 -6.31 7.65
CA SER A 40 -15.61 -5.90 6.95
C SER A 40 -15.34 -5.04 5.72
N GLN A 41 -14.08 -4.85 5.30
CA GLN A 41 -13.72 -4.11 4.10
C GLN A 41 -14.46 -4.71 2.88
N PRO A 42 -15.24 -3.90 2.13
CA PRO A 42 -15.83 -4.38 0.89
C PRO A 42 -14.72 -4.72 -0.11
N GLY A 43 -14.96 -5.72 -0.95
CA GLY A 43 -14.15 -5.93 -2.15
C GLY A 43 -15.04 -6.17 -3.36
N PRO A 44 -14.45 -6.35 -4.55
CA PRO A 44 -15.22 -6.55 -5.77
C PRO A 44 -16.06 -7.82 -5.64
N LYS A 45 -17.38 -7.70 -5.85
CA LYS A 45 -18.36 -8.77 -5.55
C LYS A 45 -18.01 -10.11 -6.20
N ASP A 46 -17.46 -10.08 -7.41
CA ASP A 46 -17.14 -11.28 -8.20
C ASP A 46 -15.68 -11.76 -8.03
N LYS A 47 -14.88 -11.08 -7.20
CA LYS A 47 -13.45 -11.39 -6.97
C LYS A 47 -13.11 -11.66 -5.51
N VAL A 48 -14.09 -11.53 -4.61
CA VAL A 48 -13.93 -11.80 -3.18
C VAL A 48 -14.52 -13.18 -2.87
N PRO A 49 -13.70 -14.15 -2.43
CA PRO A 49 -14.21 -15.42 -1.93
C PRO A 49 -15.22 -15.19 -0.80
N THR A 50 -16.29 -15.98 -0.78
CA THR A 50 -17.33 -15.91 0.27
C THR A 50 -16.77 -16.18 1.67
N ASP A 51 -15.68 -16.93 1.76
CA ASP A 51 -14.96 -17.28 2.97
C ASP A 51 -13.69 -16.44 3.21
N ARG A 52 -13.53 -15.29 2.52
CA ARG A 52 -12.35 -14.42 2.60
C ARG A 52 -11.85 -14.15 4.03
N ARG A 53 -12.73 -14.06 5.02
CA ARG A 53 -12.34 -13.85 6.43
C ARG A 53 -11.42 -14.96 6.96
N ARG A 54 -11.57 -16.19 6.48
CA ARG A 54 -10.70 -17.33 6.85
C ARG A 54 -9.30 -17.24 6.24
N HIS A 55 -9.08 -16.35 5.27
CA HIS A 55 -7.78 -16.12 4.63
C HIS A 55 -7.08 -14.86 5.14
N LEU A 56 -7.67 -14.16 6.12
CA LEU A 56 -7.00 -13.09 6.84
C LEU A 56 -6.17 -13.74 7.96
N HIS A 57 -4.86 -13.80 7.76
CA HIS A 57 -3.89 -14.23 8.78
C HIS A 57 -3.47 -13.05 9.66
#